data_AF-A0A392VDV4-F1
#
_entry.id   AF-A0A392VDV4-F1
#
_cell.length_a   1.000
_cell.length_b   1.000
_cell.length_c   1.000
_cell.angle_alpha   90.00
_cell.angle_beta   90.00
_cell.angle_gamma   90.00
#
_symmetry.space_group_name_H-M   'P 1'
#
loop_
_entity.id
_entity.type
_entity.pdbx_description
1 polymer ?
#
loop_
_entity_poly.entity_id
_entity_poly.type
_entity_poly.pdbx_seq_one_letter_code
_entity_poly.pdbx_strand_id
1 'polypeptide(L)' 'TADRVAQEARRGGEDELRLESFMNNKPPIFKGGYDPDGPQTWLEGIERIFRAMRCLDEHKVLLGAYVLHDE' A
#
# COMPACT_ATOMS: atom_id res chain seq x y z
N THR A 1 -26.23 12.54 -4.63
CA THR A 1 -27.25 11.47 -4.62
C THR A 1 -26.82 10.39 -3.64
N ALA A 2 -27.78 9.73 -2.99
CA ALA A 2 -27.55 8.62 -2.07
C ALA A 2 -26.70 7.48 -2.68
N ASP A 3 -26.77 7.28 -4.01
CA ASP A 3 -25.94 6.30 -4.73
C ASP A 3 -24.45 6.58 -4.60
N ARG A 4 -24.05 7.85 -4.63
CA ARG A 4 -22.64 8.25 -4.55
C ARG A 4 -22.06 7.94 -3.16
N VAL A 5 -22.86 8.18 -2.12
CA VAL A 5 -22.49 7.89 -0.72
C VAL A 5 -22.38 6.38 -0.50
N ALA A 6 -23.31 5.58 -1.04
CA ALA A 6 -23.25 4.13 -0.95
C ALA A 6 -22.04 3.55 -1.69
N GLN A 7 -21.66 4.12 -2.83
CA GLN A 7 -20.46 3.71 -3.57
C GLN A 7 -19.17 4.07 -2.84
N GLU A 8 -19.09 5.27 -2.24
CA GLU A 8 -17.96 5.69 -1.42
C GLU A 8 -17.79 4.81 -0.17
N ALA A 9 -18.89 4.45 0.52
CA ALA A 9 -18.85 3.56 1.67
C ALA A 9 -18.37 2.15 1.31
N ARG A 10 -18.81 1.60 0.17
CA ARG A 10 -18.31 0.31 -0.34
C ARG A 10 -16.83 0.37 -0.65
N ARG A 11 -16.38 1.43 -1.32
CA ARG A 11 -14.96 1.61 -1.67
C ARG A 11 -14.08 1.71 -0.42
N GLY A 12 -14.51 2.48 0.58
CA GLY A 12 -13.80 2.58 1.86
C GLY A 12 -13.62 1.23 2.57
N GLY A 13 -14.67 0.40 2.60
CA GLY A 13 -14.57 -0.94 3.19
C GLY A 13 -13.64 -1.89 2.41
N GLU A 14 -13.62 -1.80 1.08
CA GLU A 14 -12.68 -2.59 0.27
C GLU A 14 -11.22 -2.12 0.46
N ASP A 15 -11.00 -0.82 0.61
CA ASP A 15 -9.67 -0.24 0.85
C ASP A 15 -9.12 -0.67 2.21
N GLU A 16 -9.97 -0.76 3.25
CA GLU A 16 -9.61 -1.24 4.59
C GLU A 16 -9.19 -2.71 4.57
N LEU A 17 -9.97 -3.59 3.92
CA LEU A 17 -9.63 -5.00 3.77
C LEU A 17 -8.31 -5.21 3.00
N ARG A 18 -8.05 -4.36 2.00
CA ARG A 18 -6.78 -4.38 1.27
C ARG A 18 -5.62 -3.92 2.14
N LEU A 19 -5.81 -2.89 2.96
CA LEU A 19 -4.79 -2.42 3.89
C LEU A 19 -4.45 -3.49 4.93
N GLU A 20 -5.44 -4.15 5.53
CA GLU A 20 -5.22 -5.26 6.45
C GLU A 20 -4.43 -6.40 5.79
N SER A 21 -4.83 -6.80 4.57
CA SER A 21 -4.13 -7.82 3.80
C SER A 21 -2.67 -7.42 3.50
N PHE A 22 -2.43 -6.16 3.16
CA PHE A 22 -1.09 -5.63 2.93
C PHE A 22 -0.23 -5.69 4.19
N MET A 23 -0.74 -5.21 5.32
CA MET A 23 -0.02 -5.22 6.60
C MET A 23 0.26 -6.64 7.12
N ASN A 24 -0.65 -7.59 6.86
CA ASN A 24 -0.45 -9.01 7.17
C ASN A 24 0.73 -9.64 6.41
N ASN A 25 1.12 -9.07 5.26
CA ASN A 25 2.31 -9.49 4.53
C ASN A 25 3.62 -8.87 5.07
N LYS A 26 3.54 -8.07 6.15
CA LYS A 26 4.69 -7.44 6.82
C LYS A 26 5.57 -6.66 5.84
N PRO A 27 5.03 -5.59 5.23
CA PRO A 27 5.78 -4.79 4.26
C PRO A 27 7.08 -4.26 4.89
N PRO A 28 8.18 -4.19 4.11
CA PRO A 28 9.43 -3.66 4.61
C PRO A 28 9.27 -2.18 4.97
N ILE A 29 9.92 -1.77 6.06
CA ILE A 29 9.98 -0.36 6.49
C ILE A 29 11.08 0.33 5.72
N PHE A 30 10.78 1.50 5.14
CA PHE A 30 11.80 2.34 4.54
C PHE A 30 12.60 3.01 5.66
N LYS A 31 13.89 2.71 5.76
CA LYS A 31 14.69 3.16 6.90
C LYS A 31 15.17 4.60 6.82
N GLY A 32 15.10 5.24 5.65
CA GLY A 32 15.68 6.57 5.41
C GLY A 32 17.21 6.58 5.61
N GLY A 33 17.98 7.09 4.65
CA GLY A 33 19.43 7.19 4.84
C GLY A 33 20.24 7.23 3.55
N TYR A 34 21.56 7.37 3.70
CA TYR A 34 22.55 7.41 2.63
C TYR A 34 22.88 6.02 2.05
N ASP A 35 21.91 5.11 2.02
CA ASP A 35 22.05 3.80 1.38
C ASP A 35 21.65 3.94 -0.10
N PRO A 36 22.60 3.80 -1.06
CA PRO A 36 22.28 3.90 -2.49
C PRO A 36 21.36 2.77 -2.97
N ASP A 37 21.39 1.60 -2.32
CA ASP A 37 20.61 0.41 -2.71
C ASP A 37 19.33 0.25 -1.86
N GLY A 38 19.26 0.94 -0.73
CA GLY A 38 18.15 0.90 0.22
C GLY A 38 16.78 1.20 -0.40
N PRO A 39 16.62 2.29 -1.17
CA PRO A 39 15.37 2.60 -1.85
C PRO A 39 14.95 1.51 -2.85
N GLN A 40 15.89 0.96 -3.62
CA GLN A 40 15.58 -0.06 -4.61
C GLN A 40 15.17 -1.38 -3.93
N THR A 41 15.91 -1.82 -2.93
CA THR A 41 15.61 -3.06 -2.18
C THR A 41 14.25 -2.95 -1.47
N TRP A 42 13.93 -1.78 -0.91
CA TRP A 42 12.63 -1.52 -0.32
C TRP A 42 11.51 -1.60 -1.36
N LEU A 43 11.68 -0.95 -2.51
CA LEU A 43 10.70 -0.94 -3.59
C LEU A 43 10.42 -2.35 -4.12
N GLU A 44 11.47 -3.15 -4.36
CA GLU A 44 11.33 -4.55 -4.81
C GLU A 44 10.53 -5.41 -3.81
N GLY A 45 10.75 -5.21 -2.51
CA GLY A 45 10.01 -5.90 -1.46
C GLY A 45 8.52 -5.53 -1.44
N ILE A 46 8.21 -4.24 -1.62
CA ILE A 46 6.84 -3.73 -1.70
C ILE A 46 6.14 -4.24 -2.97
N GLU A 47 6.79 -4.19 -4.13
CA GLU A 47 6.24 -4.66 -5.40
C GLU A 47 5.91 -6.16 -5.37
N ARG A 48 6.71 -6.96 -4.66
CA ARG A 48 6.44 -8.38 -4.47
C ARG A 48 5.09 -8.62 -3.77
N ILE A 49 4.78 -7.82 -2.76
CA ILE A 49 3.51 -7.91 -2.02
C ILE A 49 2.35 -7.46 -2.91
N PHE A 50 2.49 -6.33 -3.61
CA PHE A 50 1.47 -5.87 -4.55
C PHE A 50 1.16 -6.90 -5.64
N ARG A 51 2.18 -7.59 -6.15
CA ARG A 51 2.00 -8.67 -7.12
C ARG A 51 1.23 -9.85 -6.52
N ALA A 52 1.56 -10.25 -5.29
CA ALA A 52 0.87 -11.36 -4.60
C ALA A 52 -0.61 -11.03 -4.32
N MET A 53 -0.90 -9.79 -3.95
CA MET A 53 -2.26 -9.29 -3.71
C MET A 53 -3.04 -8.95 -4.99
N ARG A 54 -2.36 -8.94 -6.15
CA ARG A 54 -2.92 -8.50 -7.44
C ARG A 54 -3.46 -7.06 -7.38
N CYS A 55 -2.74 -6.17 -6.69
CA CYS A 55 -3.11 -4.75 -6.59
C CYS A 55 -3.04 -4.06 -7.96
N LEU A 56 -4.12 -3.37 -8.30
CA LEU A 56 -4.13 -2.37 -9.38
C LEU A 56 -3.32 -1.15 -8.96
N ASP A 57 -2.82 -0.38 -9.94
CA ASP A 57 -1.94 0.77 -9.70
C ASP A 57 -2.56 1.82 -8.76
N GLU A 58 -3.88 2.03 -8.86
CA GLU A 58 -4.63 2.92 -7.98
C GLU A 58 -4.51 2.54 -6.49
N HIS A 59 -4.48 1.24 -6.18
CA HIS A 59 -4.35 0.74 -4.81
C HIS A 59 -2.89 0.77 -4.32
N LYS A 60 -1.92 0.64 -5.23
CA LYS A 60 -0.48 0.66 -4.87
C LYS A 60 -0.07 1.99 -4.26
N VAL A 61 -0.61 3.10 -4.79
CA VAL A 61 -0.33 4.44 -4.27
C VAL A 61 -0.84 4.58 -2.83
N LEU A 62 -2.08 4.15 -2.58
CA LEU A 62 -2.69 4.22 -1.25
C LEU A 62 -1.90 3.39 -0.22
N LEU A 63 -1.57 2.16 -0.56
CA LEU A 63 -0.86 1.23 0.33
C LEU A 63 0.61 1.62 0.52
N GLY A 64 1.28 2.06 -0.54
CA GLY A 64 2.67 2.51 -0.49
C GLY A 64 2.85 3.77 0.36
N ALA A 65 1.92 4.72 0.25
CA ALA A 65 1.92 5.91 1.09
C ALA A 65 1.78 5.58 2.59
N TYR A 66 1.10 4.47 2.95
CA TYR A 66 0.92 4.07 4.35
C TYR A 66 2.23 3.64 5.03
N VAL A 67 3.15 3.02 4.28
CA VAL A 67 4.45 2.54 4.79
C VAL A 67 5.60 3.53 4.57
N LEU A 68 5.36 4.57 3.77
CA LEU A 68 6.21 5.74 3.69
C LEU A 68 5.88 6.65 4.88
N HIS A 69 6.47 6.35 6.03
CA HIS A 69 6.52 7.31 7.12
C HIS A 69 7.59 8.35 6.79
N ASP A 70 7.23 9.63 6.82
CA ASP A 70 8.20 10.72 6.98
C ASP A 70 8.88 10.52 8.34
N GLU A 71 10.20 10.67 8.41
CA GLU A 71 10.88 10.86 9.69
C GLU A 71 10.57 12.24 10.28
#